data_AF-A0A934CYD9-F1
#
_entry.id   AF-A0A934CYD9-F1
#
_cell.length_a   1.000
_cell.length_b   1.000
_cell.length_c   1.000
_cell.angle_alpha   90.00
_cell.angle_beta   90.00
_cell.angle_gamma   90.00
#
_symmetry.space_group_name_H-M   'P 1'
#
loop_
_entity.id
_entity.type
_entity.pdbx_description
1 polymer ?
#
loop_
_entity_poly.entity_id
_entity_poly.type
_entity_poly.pdbx_seq_one_letter_code
_entity_poly.pdbx_strand_id
1 'polypeptide(L)'
;MECKASRLCVRRRRKRGPSGRRNARTRCTPQKKTRRAPKGDRIIKEIAEIIPNHDDLLAMPPEELAGILLVILKNRQERKEPLDRPSLTSYHSREQCPYQASKESICRAISEALGWLLKEGLLANDPIPIAENNVFVTRRGLAIKDTETFEAYRKAGSIPRAILHPIIAEKAWSNFLKGDHDTAVFQAFKEVEVAVRKAGKYDSRKIGTDLMRAAFHKDSGPLTDKSLPDAERQSLSDLFAGAIGSYKNPSSHRTVTITDPTEAAEMLILASHLLRIVDSRSPNA
;
A
#
# COMPACT_ATOMS: atom_id res chain seq x y z
N MET A 1 47.31 -14.49 -41.06
CA MET A 1 46.14 -13.75 -41.59
C MET A 1 46.02 -12.47 -40.77
N GLU A 2 46.78 -11.45 -41.20
CA GLU A 2 46.27 -10.27 -41.92
C GLU A 2 45.50 -9.34 -40.97
N CYS A 3 46.06 -8.26 -40.41
CA CYS A 3 46.76 -7.10 -40.97
C CYS A 3 45.80 -6.02 -41.53
N LYS A 4 46.07 -4.79 -41.08
CA LYS A 4 45.82 -3.43 -41.63
C LYS A 4 44.86 -2.58 -40.79
N ALA A 5 45.08 -1.27 -40.60
CA ALA A 5 46.18 -0.32 -40.87
C ALA A 5 45.69 1.04 -40.31
N SER A 6 46.45 1.76 -39.48
CA SER A 6 47.46 2.80 -39.80
C SER A 6 46.95 4.13 -40.38
N ARG A 7 47.41 5.24 -39.76
CA ARG A 7 48.02 6.49 -40.32
C ARG A 7 48.27 7.44 -39.14
N LEU A 8 49.46 7.66 -38.57
CA LEU A 8 50.82 8.08 -38.99
C LEU A 8 50.99 9.59 -39.31
N CYS A 9 51.84 10.23 -38.49
CA CYS A 9 52.65 11.47 -38.67
C CYS A 9 51.92 12.80 -38.95
N VAL A 10 52.36 13.94 -38.40
CA VAL A 10 53.67 14.57 -38.65
C VAL A 10 54.13 15.44 -37.46
N ARG A 11 55.34 15.16 -36.95
CA ARG A 11 56.14 16.12 -36.16
C ARG A 11 56.78 17.14 -37.12
N ARG A 12 56.55 18.43 -36.91
CA ARG A 12 57.38 19.51 -37.49
C ARG A 12 58.03 20.32 -36.36
N ARG A 13 59.35 20.19 -36.24
CA ARG A 13 60.22 21.19 -35.58
C ARG A 13 60.33 22.42 -36.48
N ARG A 14 60.10 23.63 -35.94
CA ARG A 14 60.65 24.88 -36.48
C ARG A 14 61.15 25.79 -35.36
N LYS A 15 62.16 26.57 -35.74
CA LYS A 15 63.25 27.16 -34.95
C LYS A 15 62.84 28.35 -34.06
N ARG A 16 63.69 28.61 -33.05
CA ARG A 16 63.72 29.79 -32.16
C ARG A 16 64.10 31.09 -32.91
N GLY A 17 63.57 32.22 -32.43
CA GLY A 17 63.96 33.62 -32.72
C GLY A 17 63.21 34.59 -31.77
N PRO A 18 63.69 35.82 -31.49
CA PRO A 18 63.97 36.26 -30.10
C PRO A 18 63.02 37.32 -29.48
N SER A 19 63.19 37.47 -28.16
CA SER A 19 62.92 38.64 -27.29
C SER A 19 61.50 39.20 -27.16
N GLY A 20 60.96 39.11 -25.94
CA GLY A 20 59.80 39.90 -25.51
C GLY A 20 59.34 39.56 -24.10
N ARG A 21 59.93 40.19 -23.07
CA ARG A 21 59.44 40.15 -21.69
C ARG A 21 58.05 40.79 -21.61
N ARG A 22 57.03 40.06 -21.13
CA ARG A 22 55.93 40.59 -20.29
C ARG A 22 55.44 39.52 -19.31
N ASN A 23 55.71 39.72 -18.03
CA ASN A 23 55.12 38.97 -16.92
C ASN A 23 53.67 39.41 -16.75
N ALA A 24 52.71 38.59 -17.17
CA ALA A 24 51.32 38.70 -16.74
C ALA A 24 51.07 37.61 -15.68
N ARG A 25 51.18 37.97 -14.40
CA ARG A 25 50.69 37.13 -13.30
C ARG A 25 49.16 37.21 -13.31
N THR A 26 48.50 36.27 -13.98
CA THR A 26 47.07 36.02 -13.80
C THR A 26 46.85 35.45 -12.41
N ARG A 27 46.38 36.29 -11.46
CA ARG A 27 45.80 35.82 -10.19
C ARG A 27 44.53 35.03 -10.54
N CYS A 28 44.62 33.70 -10.54
CA CYS A 28 43.45 32.85 -10.42
C CYS A 28 42.92 33.00 -8.99
N THR A 29 41.86 33.80 -8.81
CA THR A 29 41.00 33.70 -7.62
C THR A 29 40.29 32.34 -7.66
N PRO A 30 40.37 31.52 -6.61
CA PRO A 30 39.63 30.28 -6.56
C PRO A 30 38.14 30.61 -6.42
N GLN A 31 37.38 30.49 -7.51
CA GLN A 31 35.94 30.42 -7.44
C GLN A 31 35.59 29.18 -6.60
N LYS A 32 35.05 29.41 -5.39
CA LYS A 32 34.38 28.37 -4.61
C LYS A 32 33.24 27.81 -5.47
N LYS A 33 33.50 26.70 -6.17
CA LYS A 33 32.45 25.88 -6.75
C LYS A 33 31.63 25.35 -5.57
N THR A 34 30.46 25.93 -5.32
CA THR A 34 29.44 25.30 -4.49
C THR A 34 29.11 23.97 -5.13
N ARG A 35 29.68 22.87 -4.62
CA ARG A 35 29.33 21.52 -5.05
C ARG A 35 27.82 21.37 -4.80
N ARG A 36 27.03 21.17 -5.86
CA ARG A 36 25.62 20.77 -5.71
C ARG A 36 25.62 19.52 -4.83
N ALA A 37 24.85 19.55 -3.74
CA ALA A 37 24.72 18.40 -2.86
C ALA A 37 24.32 17.15 -3.68
N PRO A 38 24.91 15.98 -3.40
CA PRO A 38 24.49 14.74 -4.04
C PRO A 38 22.98 14.51 -3.84
N LYS A 39 22.32 13.88 -4.82
CA LYS A 39 20.84 13.83 -4.92
C LYS A 39 20.18 13.21 -3.68
N GLY A 40 20.84 12.27 -3.01
CA GLY A 40 20.33 11.67 -1.76
C GLY A 40 20.34 12.60 -0.55
N ASP A 41 21.20 13.62 -0.52
CA ASP A 41 21.20 14.60 0.56
C ASP A 41 19.95 15.51 0.54
N ARG A 42 19.13 15.45 -0.51
CA ARG A 42 17.91 16.25 -0.67
C ARG A 42 16.69 15.63 0.00
N ILE A 43 16.58 14.30 0.01
CA ILE A 43 15.36 13.65 0.52
C ILE A 43 15.27 13.77 2.03
N ILE A 44 16.38 13.58 2.73
CA ILE A 44 16.45 13.76 4.18
C ILE A 44 16.20 15.21 4.59
N LYS A 45 16.52 16.18 3.73
CA LYS A 45 16.15 17.60 3.96
C LYS A 45 14.64 17.81 3.80
N GLU A 46 14.04 17.30 2.74
CA GLU A 46 12.58 17.34 2.54
C GLU A 46 11.83 16.64 3.68
N ILE A 47 12.35 15.52 4.18
CA ILE A 47 11.78 14.83 5.36
C ILE A 47 11.97 15.70 6.62
N ALA A 48 13.12 16.33 6.82
CA ALA A 48 13.38 17.21 7.97
C ALA A 48 12.55 18.50 7.96
N GLU A 49 12.08 18.95 6.80
CA GLU A 49 11.10 20.04 6.71
C GLU A 49 9.72 19.64 7.25
N ILE A 50 9.38 18.35 7.20
CA ILE A 50 8.10 17.80 7.68
C ILE A 50 8.22 17.28 9.12
N ILE A 51 9.33 16.62 9.43
CA ILE A 51 9.61 15.98 10.74
C ILE A 51 10.96 16.51 11.24
N PRO A 52 11.01 17.69 11.89
CA PRO A 52 12.28 18.31 12.28
C PRO A 52 13.02 17.51 13.35
N ASN A 53 12.30 16.82 14.23
CA ASN A 53 12.88 16.04 15.31
C ASN A 53 13.16 14.59 14.86
N HIS A 54 14.39 14.15 15.02
CA HIS A 54 14.79 12.80 14.61
C HIS A 54 14.20 11.69 15.50
N ASP A 55 13.93 11.96 16.78
CA ASP A 55 13.31 10.97 17.67
C ASP A 55 11.87 10.66 17.23
N ASP A 56 11.13 11.67 16.77
CA ASP A 56 9.78 11.48 16.23
C ASP A 56 9.81 10.64 14.95
N LEU A 57 10.81 10.85 14.08
CA LEU A 57 11.02 10.01 12.88
C LEU A 57 11.30 8.55 13.25
N LEU A 58 12.15 8.32 14.24
CA LEU A 58 12.53 6.97 14.66
C LEU A 58 11.41 6.25 15.45
N ALA A 59 10.50 7.00 16.07
CA ALA A 59 9.34 6.45 16.75
C ALA A 59 8.21 6.04 15.79
N MET A 60 8.20 6.58 14.57
CA MET A 60 7.17 6.26 13.58
C MET A 60 7.30 4.82 13.05
N PRO A 61 6.19 4.07 13.00
CA PRO A 61 6.14 2.82 12.26
C PRO A 61 6.50 3.02 10.77
N PRO A 62 7.10 2.02 10.11
CA PRO A 62 7.48 2.11 8.70
C PRO A 62 6.32 2.51 7.78
N GLU A 63 5.09 2.10 8.10
CA GLU A 63 3.89 2.40 7.31
C GLU A 63 3.49 3.87 7.38
N GLU A 64 3.63 4.50 8.54
CA GLU A 64 3.32 5.92 8.73
C GLU A 64 4.35 6.79 8.00
N LEU A 65 5.63 6.46 8.17
CA LEU A 65 6.73 7.11 7.45
C LEU A 65 6.61 6.92 5.92
N ALA A 66 6.09 5.77 5.48
CA ALA A 66 5.84 5.49 4.07
C ALA A 66 4.82 6.45 3.44
N GLY A 67 3.81 6.90 4.19
CA GLY A 67 2.83 7.88 3.71
C GLY A 67 3.46 9.23 3.38
N ILE A 68 4.31 9.72 4.28
CA ILE A 68 5.08 10.95 4.10
C ILE A 68 6.04 10.80 2.91
N LEU A 69 6.74 9.66 2.85
CA LEU A 69 7.68 9.37 1.77
C LEU A 69 6.98 9.32 0.41
N LEU A 70 5.78 8.73 0.32
CA LEU A 70 5.02 8.66 -0.93
C LEU A 70 4.72 10.06 -1.51
N VAL A 71 4.33 11.02 -0.67
CA VAL A 71 4.06 12.40 -1.09
C VAL A 71 5.32 13.04 -1.69
N ILE A 72 6.46 12.88 -1.02
CA ILE A 72 7.76 13.38 -1.51
C ILE A 72 8.12 12.75 -2.86
N LEU A 73 7.99 11.43 -2.98
CA LEU A 73 8.33 10.69 -4.20
C LEU A 73 7.42 11.06 -5.38
N LYS A 74 6.12 11.28 -5.14
CA LYS A 74 5.19 11.78 -6.16
C LYS A 74 5.66 13.12 -6.72
N ASN A 75 5.93 14.09 -5.85
CA ASN A 75 6.38 15.43 -6.25
C ASN A 75 7.68 15.35 -7.06
N ARG A 76 8.62 14.50 -6.65
CA ARG A 76 9.87 14.27 -7.39
C ARG A 76 9.65 13.65 -8.76
N GLN A 77 8.76 12.65 -8.86
CA GLN A 77 8.42 12.04 -10.14
C GLN A 77 7.76 13.04 -11.11
N GLU A 78 6.87 13.91 -10.60
CA GLU A 78 6.28 14.99 -11.39
C GLU A 78 7.33 15.98 -11.89
N ARG A 79 8.33 16.30 -11.06
CA ARG A 79 9.51 17.09 -11.44
C ARG A 79 10.51 16.33 -12.34
N LYS A 80 10.23 15.08 -12.71
CA LYS A 80 11.10 14.19 -13.49
C LYS A 80 12.47 13.98 -12.84
N GLU A 81 12.52 14.01 -11.52
CA GLU A 81 13.72 13.67 -10.77
C GLU A 81 13.85 12.15 -10.69
N PRO A 82 15.07 11.60 -10.84
CA PRO A 82 15.29 10.17 -10.68
C PRO A 82 15.02 9.75 -9.23
N LEU A 83 14.37 8.60 -9.08
CA LEU A 83 14.07 7.95 -7.82
C LEU A 83 14.98 6.74 -7.65
N ASP A 84 16.29 6.96 -7.73
CA ASP A 84 17.27 5.89 -7.56
C ASP A 84 17.35 5.48 -6.09
N ARG A 85 17.09 4.20 -5.81
CA ARG A 85 16.97 3.69 -4.43
C ARG A 85 18.17 4.02 -3.52
N PRO A 86 19.43 3.94 -4.00
CA PRO A 86 20.57 4.35 -3.17
C PRO A 86 20.47 5.81 -2.75
N SER A 87 20.13 6.75 -3.64
CA SER A 87 19.94 8.16 -3.25
C SER A 87 18.74 8.36 -2.32
N LEU A 88 17.69 7.55 -2.40
CA LEU A 88 16.53 7.71 -1.49
C LEU A 88 16.84 7.27 -0.05
N THR A 89 17.79 6.36 0.13
CA THR A 89 18.05 5.67 1.41
C THR A 89 19.41 5.96 2.01
N SER A 90 20.28 6.66 1.29
CA SER A 90 21.62 7.02 1.74
C SER A 90 21.83 8.52 1.81
N TYR A 91 22.63 8.92 2.79
CA TYR A 91 23.05 10.30 3.00
C TYR A 91 24.57 10.35 3.00
N HIS A 92 25.18 11.14 2.12
CA HIS A 92 26.63 11.10 1.92
C HIS A 92 27.34 12.27 2.61
N SER A 93 26.69 13.41 2.78
CA SER A 93 27.26 14.52 3.55
C SER A 93 27.40 14.16 5.04
N ARG A 94 28.51 14.55 5.68
CA ARG A 94 28.70 14.46 7.13
C ARG A 94 28.43 15.79 7.84
N GLU A 95 28.56 16.92 7.13
CA GLU A 95 28.56 18.27 7.73
C GLU A 95 27.19 18.95 7.67
N GLN A 96 26.17 18.36 7.02
CA GLN A 96 24.88 19.01 6.78
C GLN A 96 23.65 18.12 7.00
N CYS A 97 23.81 16.96 7.66
CA CYS A 97 22.66 16.13 8.01
C CYS A 97 21.81 16.88 9.05
N PRO A 98 20.51 17.14 8.78
CA PRO A 98 19.61 17.73 9.77
C PRO A 98 19.53 16.89 11.07
N TYR A 99 19.81 15.60 10.97
CA TYR A 99 19.63 14.62 12.06
C TYR A 99 20.95 14.02 12.57
N GLN A 100 21.99 14.86 12.65
CA GLN A 100 23.42 14.55 12.87
C GLN A 100 23.76 13.26 13.64
N ALA A 101 23.21 13.02 14.83
CA ALA A 101 23.58 11.91 15.72
C ALA A 101 23.01 10.54 15.30
N SER A 102 21.95 10.50 14.50
CA SER A 102 21.15 9.29 14.25
C SER A 102 21.07 8.89 12.77
N LYS A 103 22.07 9.32 11.99
CA LYS A 103 22.13 9.18 10.53
C LYS A 103 21.89 7.74 10.04
N GLU A 104 22.56 6.76 10.64
CA GLU A 104 22.40 5.37 10.20
C GLU A 104 20.99 4.84 10.48
N SER A 105 20.48 5.07 11.69
CA SER A 105 19.13 4.66 12.10
C SER A 105 18.05 5.27 11.20
N ILE A 106 18.23 6.53 10.81
CA ILE A 106 17.28 7.23 9.92
C ILE A 106 17.33 6.67 8.50
N CYS A 107 18.52 6.43 7.96
CA CYS A 107 18.66 5.76 6.66
C CYS A 107 17.99 4.38 6.66
N ARG A 108 18.08 3.64 7.78
CA ARG A 108 17.40 2.34 7.96
C ARG A 108 15.88 2.51 8.02
N ALA A 109 15.36 3.45 8.84
CA ALA A 109 13.93 3.74 8.91
C ALA A 109 13.34 4.13 7.55
N ILE A 110 14.03 4.98 6.79
CA ILE A 110 13.64 5.34 5.41
C ILE A 110 13.68 4.12 4.48
N SER A 111 14.67 3.24 4.65
CA SER A 111 14.75 1.99 3.87
C SER A 111 13.60 1.03 4.17
N GLU A 112 13.17 0.92 5.43
CA GLU A 112 12.02 0.12 5.85
C GLU A 112 10.72 0.67 5.24
N ALA A 113 10.50 1.99 5.35
CA ALA A 113 9.35 2.66 4.73
C ALA A 113 9.32 2.48 3.21
N LEU A 114 10.47 2.61 2.53
CA LEU A 114 10.59 2.37 1.09
C LEU A 114 10.30 0.90 0.73
N GLY A 115 10.79 -0.04 1.56
CA GLY A 115 10.51 -1.47 1.42
C GLY A 115 9.02 -1.78 1.54
N TRP A 116 8.33 -1.13 2.47
CA TRP A 116 6.88 -1.25 2.61
C TRP A 116 6.13 -0.73 1.38
N LEU A 117 6.49 0.46 0.86
CA LEU A 117 5.87 1.01 -0.36
C LEU A 117 6.02 0.07 -1.59
N LEU A 118 7.15 -0.63 -1.68
CA LEU A 118 7.39 -1.64 -2.71
C LEU A 118 6.52 -2.89 -2.51
N LYS A 119 6.44 -3.41 -1.29
CA LYS A 119 5.59 -4.54 -0.92
C LYS A 119 4.12 -4.27 -1.27
N GLU A 120 3.64 -3.06 -0.98
CA GLU A 120 2.26 -2.65 -1.24
C GLU A 120 1.98 -2.30 -2.72
N GLY A 121 3.01 -2.35 -3.58
CA GLY A 121 2.90 -2.03 -5.01
C GLY A 121 2.62 -0.55 -5.30
N LEU A 122 2.88 0.34 -4.33
CA LEU A 122 2.81 1.78 -4.50
C LEU A 122 4.05 2.31 -5.25
N LEU A 123 5.17 1.57 -5.13
CA LEU A 123 6.36 1.71 -5.96
C LEU A 123 6.60 0.42 -6.76
N ALA A 124 7.23 0.54 -7.92
CA ALA A 124 7.73 -0.58 -8.70
C ALA A 124 9.07 -0.24 -9.35
N ASN A 125 9.84 -1.27 -9.72
CA ASN A 125 11.07 -1.07 -10.48
C ASN A 125 10.74 -0.46 -11.85
N ASP A 126 11.50 0.56 -12.23
CA ASP A 126 11.35 1.23 -13.52
C ASP A 126 11.90 0.34 -14.64
N PRO A 127 11.08 -0.10 -15.62
CA PRO A 127 11.54 -0.93 -16.72
C PRO A 127 12.40 -0.15 -17.73
N ILE A 128 12.39 1.19 -17.69
CA ILE A 128 13.21 2.06 -18.54
C ILE A 128 14.00 3.00 -17.62
N PRO A 129 14.93 2.45 -16.82
CA PRO A 129 15.52 3.18 -15.72
C PRO A 129 16.44 4.30 -16.21
N ILE A 130 16.27 5.49 -15.64
CA ILE A 130 17.21 6.62 -15.82
C ILE A 130 18.54 6.36 -15.07
N ALA A 131 18.53 5.49 -14.06
CA ALA A 131 19.67 5.05 -13.25
C ALA A 131 19.48 3.61 -12.75
N GLU A 132 20.56 2.90 -12.42
CA GLU A 132 20.46 1.56 -11.83
C GLU A 132 19.56 1.55 -10.57
N ASN A 133 18.70 0.54 -10.45
CA ASN A 133 17.73 0.41 -9.35
C ASN A 133 16.74 1.59 -9.21
N ASN A 134 16.45 2.31 -10.31
CA ASN A 134 15.39 3.33 -10.31
C ASN A 134 14.02 2.68 -10.08
N VAL A 135 13.19 3.33 -9.27
CA VAL A 135 11.78 2.99 -9.08
C VAL A 135 10.89 4.09 -9.65
N PHE A 136 9.61 3.79 -9.84
CA PHE A 136 8.59 4.78 -10.15
C PHE A 136 7.38 4.61 -9.22
N VAL A 137 6.69 5.71 -8.95
CA VAL A 137 5.38 5.70 -8.29
C VAL A 137 4.36 5.14 -9.26
N THR A 138 3.73 4.04 -8.88
CA THR A 138 2.79 3.31 -9.74
C THR A 138 1.49 4.09 -9.94
N ARG A 139 0.65 3.64 -10.88
CA ARG A 139 -0.72 4.19 -11.04
C ARG A 139 -1.51 4.18 -9.73
N ARG A 140 -1.30 3.15 -8.89
CA ARG A 140 -1.92 3.05 -7.56
C ARG A 140 -1.35 4.08 -6.58
N GLY A 141 -0.03 4.23 -6.51
CA GLY A 141 0.60 5.25 -5.67
C GLY A 141 0.21 6.68 -6.07
N LEU A 142 0.03 6.95 -7.36
CA LEU A 142 -0.42 8.25 -7.86
C LEU A 142 -1.89 8.56 -7.52
N ALA A 143 -2.74 7.53 -7.41
CA ALA A 143 -4.15 7.71 -7.05
C ALA A 143 -4.36 8.14 -5.59
N ILE A 144 -3.40 7.86 -4.70
CA ILE A 144 -3.41 8.32 -3.30
C ILE A 144 -3.12 9.82 -3.30
N LYS A 145 -4.09 10.66 -2.93
CA LYS A 145 -4.00 12.12 -3.08
C LYS A 145 -3.13 12.78 -2.01
N ASP A 146 -3.38 12.40 -0.76
CA ASP A 146 -2.84 13.01 0.45
C ASP A 146 -2.60 11.94 1.54
N THR A 147 -2.08 12.37 2.68
CA THR A 147 -1.80 11.52 3.85
C THR A 147 -3.08 10.94 4.47
N GLU A 148 -4.22 11.64 4.41
CA GLU A 148 -5.50 11.11 4.89
C GLU A 148 -5.98 9.92 4.04
N THR A 149 -5.94 10.08 2.71
CA THR A 149 -6.23 9.01 1.75
C THR A 149 -5.25 7.84 1.89
N PHE A 150 -3.98 8.14 2.20
CA PHE A 150 -2.98 7.11 2.47
C PHE A 150 -3.30 6.32 3.74
N GLU A 151 -3.70 6.98 4.83
CA GLU A 151 -4.13 6.30 6.06
C GLU A 151 -5.36 5.43 5.83
N ALA A 152 -6.33 5.91 5.04
CA ALA A 152 -7.47 5.10 4.63
C ALA A 152 -7.03 3.89 3.79
N TYR A 153 -6.09 4.06 2.85
CA TYR A 153 -5.50 2.95 2.07
C TYR A 153 -4.79 1.93 2.97
N ARG A 154 -3.99 2.39 3.95
CA ARG A 154 -3.29 1.54 4.91
C ARG A 154 -4.26 0.71 5.73
N LYS A 155 -5.33 1.34 6.23
CA LYS A 155 -6.42 0.64 6.96
C LYS A 155 -7.17 -0.35 6.06
N ALA A 156 -7.47 0.02 4.82
CA ALA A 156 -8.09 -0.85 3.81
C ALA A 156 -7.25 -2.10 3.47
N GLY A 157 -5.94 -1.92 3.30
CA GLY A 157 -4.99 -2.99 3.00
C GLY A 157 -4.73 -3.95 4.15
N SER A 158 -5.33 -3.72 5.32
CA SER A 158 -5.07 -4.48 6.54
C SER A 158 -5.87 -5.79 6.66
N ILE A 159 -6.75 -6.14 5.71
CA ILE A 159 -7.34 -7.48 5.67
C ILE A 159 -6.51 -8.41 4.78
N PRO A 160 -5.81 -9.40 5.35
CA PRO A 160 -5.24 -10.47 4.55
C PRO A 160 -6.38 -11.28 3.93
N ARG A 161 -6.38 -11.44 2.61
CA ARG A 161 -7.38 -12.28 1.90
C ARG A 161 -7.57 -13.67 2.55
N ALA A 162 -6.52 -14.22 3.16
CA ALA A 162 -6.54 -15.51 3.84
C ALA A 162 -7.46 -15.58 5.07
N ILE A 163 -7.81 -14.45 5.69
CA ILE A 163 -8.76 -14.43 6.81
C ILE A 163 -10.22 -14.50 6.35
N LEU A 164 -10.48 -14.29 5.06
CA LEU A 164 -11.82 -14.40 4.50
C LEU A 164 -12.20 -15.87 4.32
N HIS A 165 -13.48 -16.17 4.48
CA HIS A 165 -14.01 -17.47 4.11
C HIS A 165 -13.81 -17.69 2.59
N PRO A 166 -13.44 -18.90 2.11
CA PRO A 166 -13.12 -19.14 0.71
C PRO A 166 -14.17 -18.61 -0.28
N ILE A 167 -15.46 -18.79 0.02
CA ILE A 167 -16.55 -18.26 -0.80
C ILE A 167 -16.50 -16.72 -0.90
N ILE A 168 -16.22 -16.01 0.21
CA ILE A 168 -16.12 -14.55 0.21
C ILE A 168 -14.88 -14.09 -0.55
N ALA A 169 -13.74 -14.78 -0.34
CA ALA A 169 -12.50 -14.52 -1.04
C ALA A 169 -12.59 -14.72 -2.56
N GLU A 170 -13.53 -15.57 -3.01
CA GLU A 170 -13.83 -15.80 -4.42
C GLU A 170 -14.82 -14.74 -4.96
N LYS A 171 -15.94 -14.51 -4.26
CA LYS A 171 -17.06 -13.74 -4.79
C LYS A 171 -16.93 -12.23 -4.59
N ALA A 172 -16.43 -11.77 -3.44
CA ALA A 172 -16.46 -10.35 -3.06
C ALA A 172 -15.10 -9.65 -3.17
N TRP A 173 -13.99 -10.40 -3.13
CA TRP A 173 -12.64 -9.83 -3.03
C TRP A 173 -12.26 -8.87 -4.16
N SER A 174 -12.65 -9.19 -5.40
CA SER A 174 -12.33 -8.37 -6.58
C SER A 174 -12.98 -6.99 -6.49
N ASN A 175 -14.22 -6.90 -6.00
CA ASN A 175 -14.95 -5.65 -5.85
C ASN A 175 -14.39 -4.82 -4.69
N PHE A 176 -14.06 -5.47 -3.58
CA PHE A 176 -13.39 -4.83 -2.45
C PHE A 176 -12.07 -4.15 -2.88
N LEU A 177 -11.21 -4.87 -3.61
CA LEU A 177 -9.93 -4.32 -4.10
C LEU A 177 -10.09 -3.15 -5.10
N LYS A 178 -11.24 -3.03 -5.76
CA LYS A 178 -11.53 -1.95 -6.71
C LYS A 178 -12.14 -0.72 -6.06
N GLY A 179 -12.43 -0.77 -4.75
CA GLY A 179 -13.17 0.29 -4.05
C GLY A 179 -14.69 0.22 -4.23
N ASP A 180 -15.20 -0.85 -4.87
CA ASP A 180 -16.63 -1.12 -5.06
C ASP A 180 -17.17 -1.88 -3.83
N HIS A 181 -17.16 -1.17 -2.70
CA HIS A 181 -17.38 -1.74 -1.37
C HIS A 181 -18.82 -2.18 -1.12
N ASP A 182 -19.79 -1.41 -1.59
CA ASP A 182 -21.22 -1.72 -1.51
C ASP A 182 -21.54 -3.04 -2.25
N THR A 183 -21.00 -3.20 -3.46
CA THR A 183 -21.13 -4.46 -4.21
C THR A 183 -20.43 -5.61 -3.50
N ALA A 184 -19.23 -5.40 -2.95
CA ALA A 184 -18.49 -6.43 -2.22
C ALA A 184 -19.27 -6.94 -0.99
N VAL A 185 -19.79 -6.02 -0.18
CA VAL A 185 -20.58 -6.33 1.01
C VAL A 185 -21.89 -7.02 0.63
N PHE A 186 -22.61 -6.51 -0.36
CA PHE A 186 -23.85 -7.13 -0.84
C PHE A 186 -23.62 -8.58 -1.29
N GLN A 187 -22.58 -8.81 -2.09
CA GLN A 187 -22.21 -10.16 -2.54
C GLN A 187 -21.87 -11.06 -1.35
N ALA A 188 -21.12 -10.57 -0.37
CA ALA A 188 -20.74 -11.36 0.79
C ALA A 188 -21.95 -11.86 1.60
N PHE A 189 -22.90 -10.97 1.92
CA PHE A 189 -24.09 -11.36 2.66
C PHE A 189 -25.12 -12.13 1.82
N LYS A 190 -25.11 -11.95 0.49
CA LYS A 190 -25.85 -12.84 -0.42
C LYS A 190 -25.33 -14.28 -0.31
N GLU A 191 -24.01 -14.48 -0.26
CA GLU A 191 -23.44 -15.82 -0.10
C GLU A 191 -23.76 -16.45 1.27
N VAL A 192 -23.80 -15.64 2.34
CA VAL A 192 -24.31 -16.10 3.65
C VAL A 192 -25.75 -16.63 3.53
N GLU A 193 -26.64 -15.87 2.88
CA GLU A 193 -28.03 -16.29 2.69
C GLU A 193 -28.14 -17.59 1.87
N VAL A 194 -27.36 -17.70 0.79
CA VAL A 194 -27.32 -18.90 -0.05
C VAL A 194 -26.85 -20.11 0.75
N ALA A 195 -25.80 -19.96 1.55
CA ALA A 195 -25.25 -21.02 2.38
C ALA A 195 -26.26 -21.50 3.44
N VAL A 196 -26.88 -20.57 4.18
CA VAL A 196 -27.92 -20.89 5.19
C VAL A 196 -29.10 -21.61 4.55
N ARG A 197 -29.58 -21.12 3.39
CA ARG A 197 -30.69 -21.75 2.67
C ARG A 197 -30.38 -23.18 2.26
N LYS A 198 -29.17 -23.39 1.72
CA LYS A 198 -28.69 -24.72 1.30
C LYS A 198 -28.55 -25.66 2.50
N ALA A 199 -27.91 -25.22 3.57
CA ALA A 199 -27.66 -26.02 4.76
C ALA A 199 -28.98 -26.38 5.49
N GLY A 200 -29.93 -25.44 5.56
CA GLY A 200 -31.24 -25.66 6.14
C GLY A 200 -32.26 -26.36 5.23
N LYS A 201 -31.87 -26.72 3.99
CA LYS A 201 -32.74 -27.37 2.98
C LYS A 201 -34.03 -26.61 2.70
N TYR A 202 -33.97 -25.27 2.65
CA TYR A 202 -35.12 -24.42 2.36
C TYR A 202 -35.31 -24.16 0.85
N ASP A 203 -36.56 -23.91 0.45
CA ASP A 203 -36.95 -23.50 -0.91
C ASP A 203 -36.37 -22.11 -1.28
N SER A 204 -36.23 -21.84 -2.58
CA SER A 204 -35.67 -20.59 -3.11
C SER A 204 -36.42 -19.33 -2.66
N ARG A 205 -37.72 -19.45 -2.34
CA ARG A 205 -38.58 -18.36 -1.84
C ARG A 205 -38.29 -17.95 -0.40
N LYS A 206 -37.64 -18.80 0.40
CA LYS A 206 -37.30 -18.47 1.79
C LYS A 206 -36.02 -17.64 1.80
N ILE A 207 -36.16 -16.35 2.10
CA ILE A 207 -35.06 -15.36 2.02
C ILE A 207 -35.06 -14.41 3.22
N GLY A 208 -34.00 -13.61 3.33
CA GLY A 208 -33.91 -12.50 4.28
C GLY A 208 -33.92 -12.95 5.75
N THR A 209 -34.46 -12.09 6.60
CA THR A 209 -34.59 -12.33 8.05
C THR A 209 -35.42 -13.56 8.36
N ASP A 210 -36.46 -13.84 7.56
CA ASP A 210 -37.35 -14.97 7.75
C ASP A 210 -36.66 -16.31 7.53
N LEU A 211 -35.71 -16.37 6.59
CA LEU A 211 -34.84 -17.52 6.40
C LEU A 211 -33.94 -17.72 7.62
N MET A 212 -33.28 -16.66 8.09
CA MET A 212 -32.34 -16.74 9.22
C MET A 212 -33.04 -17.22 10.49
N ARG A 213 -34.18 -16.62 10.81
CA ARG A 213 -34.99 -17.00 11.97
C ARG A 213 -35.53 -18.43 11.89
N ALA A 214 -35.86 -18.91 10.69
CA ALA A 214 -36.29 -20.30 10.50
C ALA A 214 -35.11 -21.27 10.67
N ALA A 215 -33.97 -20.98 10.04
CA ALA A 215 -32.80 -21.85 10.04
C ALA A 215 -32.18 -22.02 11.43
N PHE A 216 -32.16 -20.94 12.21
CA PHE A 216 -31.62 -20.88 13.57
C PHE A 216 -32.73 -20.72 14.62
N HIS A 217 -33.94 -21.20 14.35
CA HIS A 217 -35.01 -21.15 15.36
C HIS A 217 -34.58 -21.95 16.60
N LYS A 218 -34.67 -21.35 17.79
CA LYS A 218 -34.11 -21.93 19.04
C LYS A 218 -34.57 -23.36 19.34
N ASP A 219 -35.79 -23.75 18.93
CA ASP A 219 -36.34 -25.08 19.25
C ASP A 219 -36.35 -26.04 18.03
N SER A 220 -36.47 -25.48 16.83
CA SER A 220 -36.83 -26.24 15.61
C SER A 220 -35.89 -25.99 14.43
N GLY A 221 -34.95 -25.05 14.57
CA GLY A 221 -34.07 -24.64 13.48
C GLY A 221 -33.06 -25.74 13.13
N PRO A 222 -32.95 -26.14 11.86
CA PRO A 222 -32.05 -27.21 11.43
C PRO A 222 -30.56 -26.91 11.64
N LEU A 223 -30.18 -25.63 11.76
CA LEU A 223 -28.79 -25.20 11.99
C LEU A 223 -28.53 -24.82 13.46
N THR A 224 -29.50 -25.07 14.34
CA THR A 224 -29.40 -24.73 15.76
C THR A 224 -28.67 -25.80 16.53
N ASP A 225 -27.70 -25.40 17.33
CA ASP A 225 -27.07 -26.28 18.31
C ASP A 225 -27.99 -26.52 19.50
N LYS A 226 -28.61 -27.69 19.55
CA LYS A 226 -29.52 -28.03 20.65
C LYS A 226 -28.79 -28.35 21.96
N SER A 227 -27.46 -28.49 21.95
CA SER A 227 -26.67 -28.71 23.17
C SER A 227 -26.44 -27.42 23.97
N LEU A 228 -26.64 -26.25 23.36
CA LEU A 228 -26.44 -24.96 24.01
C LEU A 228 -27.69 -24.49 24.78
N PRO A 229 -27.52 -23.63 25.80
CA PRO A 229 -28.63 -22.99 26.52
C PRO A 229 -29.56 -22.21 25.59
N ASP A 230 -30.86 -22.20 25.91
CA ASP A 230 -31.90 -21.52 25.12
C ASP A 230 -31.56 -20.07 24.75
N ALA A 231 -30.94 -19.33 25.68
CA ALA A 231 -30.53 -17.93 25.46
C ALA A 231 -29.45 -17.79 24.37
N GLU A 232 -28.48 -18.71 24.32
CA GLU A 232 -27.43 -18.70 23.30
C GLU A 232 -27.98 -19.09 21.93
N ARG A 233 -28.90 -20.06 21.89
CA ARG A 233 -29.59 -20.46 20.65
C ARG A 233 -30.38 -19.30 20.06
N GLN A 234 -31.11 -18.56 20.91
CA GLN A 234 -31.84 -17.37 20.48
C GLN A 234 -30.89 -16.27 20.00
N SER A 235 -29.81 -16.01 20.76
CA SER A 235 -28.82 -14.98 20.43
C SER A 235 -28.16 -15.23 19.07
N LEU A 236 -27.88 -16.48 18.71
CA LEU A 236 -27.35 -16.82 17.38
C LEU A 236 -28.37 -16.55 16.27
N SER A 237 -29.64 -16.88 16.51
CA SER A 237 -30.74 -16.54 15.60
C SER A 237 -30.82 -15.03 15.34
N ASP A 238 -30.72 -14.24 16.42
CA ASP A 238 -30.78 -12.79 16.38
C ASP A 238 -29.56 -12.19 15.66
N LEU A 239 -28.36 -12.75 15.86
CA LEU A 239 -27.14 -12.35 15.14
C LEU A 239 -27.30 -12.53 13.62
N PHE A 240 -27.74 -13.71 13.16
CA PHE A 240 -27.91 -13.97 11.73
C PHE A 240 -29.01 -13.10 11.12
N ALA A 241 -30.15 -12.98 11.79
CA ALA A 241 -31.26 -12.14 11.33
C ALA A 241 -30.84 -10.67 11.28
N GLY A 242 -30.15 -10.18 12.32
CA GLY A 242 -29.63 -8.82 12.38
C GLY A 242 -28.61 -8.54 11.27
N ALA A 243 -27.65 -9.43 11.05
CA ALA A 243 -26.63 -9.25 10.02
C ALA A 243 -27.23 -9.16 8.60
N ILE A 244 -28.14 -10.07 8.24
CA ILE A 244 -28.82 -10.02 6.93
C ILE A 244 -29.73 -8.80 6.81
N GLY A 245 -30.45 -8.49 7.88
CA GLY A 245 -31.32 -7.32 7.97
C GLY A 245 -30.58 -5.99 7.84
N SER A 246 -29.34 -5.91 8.32
CA SER A 246 -28.52 -4.69 8.31
C SER A 246 -27.71 -4.51 7.03
N TYR A 247 -27.14 -5.58 6.47
CA TYR A 247 -26.11 -5.43 5.43
C TYR A 247 -26.54 -5.89 4.03
N LYS A 248 -27.56 -6.74 3.92
CA LYS A 248 -28.09 -7.19 2.61
C LYS A 248 -29.40 -6.51 2.24
N ASN A 249 -30.35 -6.47 3.18
CA ASN A 249 -31.69 -5.99 2.91
C ASN A 249 -31.72 -4.51 2.51
N PRO A 250 -30.97 -3.58 3.15
CA PRO A 250 -30.96 -2.19 2.75
C PRO A 250 -30.47 -2.01 1.31
N SER A 251 -29.36 -2.64 0.93
CA SER A 251 -28.82 -2.59 -0.43
C SER A 251 -29.75 -3.23 -1.48
N SER A 252 -30.74 -4.03 -1.06
CA SER A 252 -31.78 -4.60 -1.94
C SER A 252 -32.99 -3.67 -2.12
N HIS A 253 -33.18 -2.69 -1.24
CA HIS A 253 -34.37 -1.82 -1.20
C HIS A 253 -34.05 -0.32 -1.38
N ARG A 254 -32.79 0.09 -1.17
CA ARG A 254 -32.31 1.46 -1.31
C ARG A 254 -30.82 1.46 -1.72
N THR A 255 -30.37 2.53 -2.34
CA THR A 255 -28.94 2.73 -2.58
C THR A 255 -28.25 3.02 -1.25
N VAL A 256 -27.32 2.14 -0.85
CA VAL A 256 -26.46 2.33 0.32
C VAL A 256 -25.05 2.49 -0.18
N THR A 257 -24.41 3.61 0.12
CA THR A 257 -23.03 3.87 -0.28
C THR A 257 -22.11 3.55 0.90
N ILE A 258 -21.22 2.58 0.71
CA ILE A 258 -20.17 2.26 1.69
C ILE A 258 -18.88 2.89 1.17
N THR A 259 -18.50 4.02 1.76
CA THR A 259 -17.31 4.76 1.33
C THR A 259 -16.05 4.36 2.08
N ASP A 260 -16.18 3.94 3.34
CA ASP A 260 -15.05 3.54 4.17
C ASP A 260 -14.64 2.10 3.84
N PRO A 261 -13.43 1.86 3.30
CA PRO A 261 -12.94 0.52 3.07
C PRO A 261 -12.78 -0.29 4.35
N THR A 262 -12.55 0.34 5.51
CA THR A 262 -12.39 -0.32 6.81
C THR A 262 -13.73 -0.91 7.27
N GLU A 263 -14.79 -0.12 7.19
CA GLU A 263 -16.16 -0.57 7.45
C GLU A 263 -16.53 -1.75 6.54
N ALA A 264 -16.25 -1.65 5.23
CA ALA A 264 -16.50 -2.74 4.29
C ALA A 264 -15.70 -4.00 4.66
N ALA A 265 -14.46 -3.81 5.10
CA ALA A 265 -13.58 -4.86 5.58
C ALA A 265 -14.17 -5.63 6.77
N GLU A 266 -14.63 -4.91 7.79
CA GLU A 266 -15.28 -5.49 8.98
C GLU A 266 -16.53 -6.30 8.60
N MET A 267 -17.33 -5.78 7.67
CA MET A 267 -18.51 -6.47 7.14
C MET A 267 -18.14 -7.78 6.41
N LEU A 268 -17.05 -7.80 5.63
CA LEU A 268 -16.57 -9.03 4.97
C LEU A 268 -16.04 -10.06 5.98
N ILE A 269 -15.41 -9.61 7.06
CA ILE A 269 -14.97 -10.50 8.16
C ILE A 269 -16.18 -11.09 8.87
N LEU A 270 -17.20 -10.28 9.18
CA LEU A 270 -18.42 -10.75 9.79
C LEU A 270 -19.12 -11.80 8.91
N ALA A 271 -19.30 -11.52 7.61
CA ALA A 271 -19.86 -12.48 6.67
C ALA A 271 -19.04 -13.79 6.62
N SER A 272 -17.72 -13.68 6.65
CA SER A 272 -16.82 -14.84 6.70
C SER A 272 -16.97 -15.65 7.99
N HIS A 273 -17.17 -14.99 9.13
CA HIS A 273 -17.42 -15.65 10.40
C HIS A 273 -18.78 -16.38 10.40
N LEU A 274 -19.83 -15.75 9.88
CA LEU A 274 -21.16 -16.37 9.73
C LEU A 274 -21.11 -17.61 8.84
N LEU A 275 -20.37 -17.58 7.72
CA LEU A 275 -20.20 -18.76 6.87
C LEU A 275 -19.52 -19.91 7.58
N ARG A 276 -18.46 -19.65 8.36
CA ARG A 276 -17.79 -20.70 9.15
C ARG A 276 -18.73 -21.32 10.19
N ILE A 277 -19.62 -20.53 10.78
CA ILE A 277 -20.68 -21.06 11.65
C ILE A 277 -21.56 -21.99 10.82
N VAL A 278 -22.07 -21.56 9.66
CA VAL A 278 -22.90 -22.41 8.78
C VAL A 278 -22.19 -23.71 8.39
N ASP A 279 -20.90 -23.66 8.07
CA ASP A 279 -20.11 -24.85 7.78
C ASP A 279 -20.13 -25.80 8.98
N SER A 280 -19.79 -25.32 10.18
CA SER A 280 -19.79 -26.15 11.40
C SER A 280 -21.15 -26.76 11.77
N ARG A 281 -22.26 -26.20 11.25
CA ARG A 281 -23.64 -26.69 11.49
C ARG A 281 -24.16 -27.56 10.34
N SER A 282 -23.49 -27.56 9.19
CA SER A 282 -23.94 -28.29 8.02
C SER A 282 -23.70 -29.79 8.22
N PRO A 283 -24.68 -30.68 7.94
CA PRO A 283 -24.54 -32.12 8.14
C PRO A 283 -23.43 -32.81 7.33
N ASN A 284 -22.71 -32.07 6.47
CA ASN A 284 -21.69 -32.55 5.55
C ASN A 284 -20.34 -31.83 5.72
N ALA A 285 -20.10 -31.16 6.86
CA ALA A 285 -18.80 -30.58 7.17
C ALA A 285 -17.82 -31.60 7.74
#